data_AF-A0A2E2PZN9-F1
#
_entry.id   AF-A0A2E2PZN9-F1
#
_cell.length_a   1.000
_cell.length_b   1.000
_cell.length_c   1.000
_cell.angle_alpha   90.00
_cell.angle_beta   90.00
_cell.angle_gamma   90.00
#
_symmetry.space_group_name_H-M   'P 1'
#
loop_
_entity.id
_entity.type
_entity.pdbx_description
1 polymer ?
#
loop_
_entity_poly.entity_id
_entity_poly.type
_entity_poly.pdbx_seq_one_letter_code
_entity_poly.pdbx_strand_id
1 'polypeptide(L)'
;MSHRPARARGRGQRGSVTPLIVGFATILALGIALVTDATAAYLQRSGLSTLADGAALSGADAGATGRSTYTEGVPADDLPVDAAAARAGVEAYLRQVRAHEEYPGLRVSVRVDAATSSVHVRLTAPLDLPLAIPGAAADTTVAAEGEASSLVGE
;
A
#
# COMPACT_ATOMS: atom_id res chain seq x y z
N MET A 1 -9.35 48.05 -72.08
CA MET A 1 -9.33 46.59 -71.84
C MET A 1 -9.06 46.38 -70.35
N SER A 2 -9.99 45.74 -69.65
CA SER A 2 -10.13 45.76 -68.18
C SER A 2 -9.06 44.92 -67.46
N HIS A 3 -8.28 45.54 -66.57
CA HIS A 3 -7.55 44.85 -65.51
C HIS A 3 -8.53 44.47 -64.40
N ARG A 4 -8.79 43.16 -64.22
CA ARG A 4 -9.47 42.64 -63.03
C ARG A 4 -8.42 42.39 -61.93
N PRO A 5 -8.47 43.09 -60.78
CA PRO A 5 -7.61 42.74 -59.66
C PRO A 5 -8.08 41.42 -59.02
N ALA A 6 -7.12 40.56 -58.70
CA ALA A 6 -7.32 39.31 -58.00
C ALA A 6 -7.88 39.57 -56.59
N ARG A 7 -8.99 38.91 -56.25
CA ARG A 7 -9.46 38.84 -54.86
C ARG A 7 -8.46 38.02 -54.05
N ALA A 8 -7.59 38.71 -53.31
CA ALA A 8 -6.79 38.09 -52.27
C ALA A 8 -7.76 37.45 -51.26
N ARG A 9 -7.78 36.12 -51.23
CA ARG A 9 -8.48 35.35 -50.20
C ARG A 9 -7.91 35.80 -48.86
N GLY A 10 -8.73 36.47 -48.05
CA GLY A 10 -8.42 36.79 -46.67
C GLY A 10 -8.17 35.48 -45.92
N ARG A 11 -6.92 35.03 -45.91
CA ARG A 11 -6.45 33.96 -45.04
C ARG A 11 -6.63 34.50 -43.63
N GLY A 12 -7.66 34.02 -42.95
CA GLY A 12 -7.94 34.32 -41.56
C GLY A 12 -6.80 33.85 -40.67
N GLN A 13 -5.76 34.66 -40.57
CA GLN A 13 -4.75 34.57 -39.53
C GLN A 13 -5.26 35.29 -38.27
N ARG A 14 -6.43 34.88 -37.77
CA ARG A 14 -6.76 35.15 -36.36
C ARG A 14 -5.97 34.12 -35.58
N GLY A 15 -5.10 34.57 -34.67
CA GLY A 15 -4.18 33.70 -33.92
C GLY A 15 -4.90 32.44 -33.45
N SER A 16 -4.35 31.27 -33.81
CA SER A 16 -4.95 30.00 -33.47
C SER A 16 -4.75 29.77 -31.98
N VAL A 17 -5.77 30.09 -31.17
CA VAL A 17 -5.79 29.84 -29.71
C VAL A 17 -6.12 28.37 -29.42
N THR A 18 -6.72 27.67 -30.38
CA THR A 18 -7.06 26.24 -30.30
C THR A 18 -5.89 25.33 -29.88
N PRO A 19 -4.68 25.41 -30.48
CA PRO A 19 -3.54 24.60 -30.03
C PRO A 19 -3.10 24.93 -28.60
N LEU A 20 -3.20 26.19 -28.18
CA LEU A 20 -2.89 26.58 -26.80
C LEU A 20 -3.89 25.94 -25.82
N ILE A 21 -5.18 25.97 -26.15
CA ILE A 21 -6.23 25.34 -25.34
C ILE A 21 -6.01 23.82 -25.26
N VAL A 22 -5.73 23.16 -26.39
CA VAL A 22 -5.49 21.71 -26.42
C VAL A 22 -4.24 21.32 -25.63
N GLY A 23 -3.15 22.08 -25.77
CA GLY A 23 -1.93 21.86 -24.98
C GLY A 23 -2.17 22.04 -23.49
N PHE A 24 -2.85 23.12 -23.10
CA PHE A 24 -3.17 23.38 -21.70
C PHE A 24 -4.12 22.32 -21.11
N ALA A 25 -5.16 21.92 -21.86
CA ALA A 25 -6.06 20.85 -21.45
C ALA A 25 -5.30 19.52 -21.25
N THR A 26 -4.34 19.22 -22.13
CA THR A 26 -3.48 18.04 -21.99
C THR A 26 -2.64 18.11 -20.71
N ILE A 27 -2.04 19.26 -20.40
CA ILE A 27 -1.26 19.45 -19.16
C ILE A 27 -2.15 19.29 -17.93
N LEU A 28 -3.36 19.86 -17.94
CA LEU A 28 -4.31 19.68 -16.84
C LEU A 28 -4.72 18.20 -16.67
N ALA A 29 -5.01 17.50 -17.77
CA ALA A 29 -5.35 16.09 -17.73
C ALA A 29 -4.20 15.24 -17.15
N LEU A 30 -2.96 15.50 -17.57
CA LEU A 30 -1.76 14.85 -17.01
C LEU A 30 -1.56 15.17 -15.53
N GLY A 31 -1.83 16.41 -15.11
CA GLY A 31 -1.75 16.81 -13.70
C GLY A 31 -2.79 16.10 -12.83
N ILE A 32 -4.03 16.01 -13.30
CA ILE A 32 -5.11 15.28 -12.61
C ILE A 32 -4.75 13.80 -12.50
N ALA A 33 -4.33 13.19 -13.61
CA ALA A 33 -3.87 11.80 -13.69
C ALA A 33 -2.79 11.51 -12.62
N LEU A 34 -1.73 12.33 -12.58
CA LEU A 34 -0.64 12.21 -11.62
C LEU A 34 -1.13 12.31 -10.17
N VAL A 35 -2.02 13.25 -9.85
CA VAL A 35 -2.55 13.43 -8.49
C VAL A 35 -3.40 12.23 -8.08
N THR A 36 -4.22 11.69 -8.98
CA THR A 36 -5.03 10.49 -8.73
C THR A 36 -4.13 9.29 -8.44
N ASP A 37 -3.07 9.07 -9.22
CA ASP A 37 -2.11 7.98 -8.98
C ASP A 37 -1.39 8.14 -7.64
N ALA A 38 -0.90 9.34 -7.35
CA ALA A 38 -0.22 9.62 -6.09
C ALA A 38 -1.15 9.38 -4.89
N THR A 39 -2.41 9.75 -5.02
CA THR A 39 -3.43 9.53 -3.98
C THR A 39 -3.72 8.04 -3.81
N ALA A 40 -3.89 7.29 -4.90
CA ALA A 40 -4.10 5.84 -4.85
C ALA A 40 -2.90 5.13 -4.19
N ALA A 41 -1.68 5.47 -4.60
CA ALA A 41 -0.46 4.92 -4.03
C ALA A 41 -0.31 5.26 -2.54
N TYR A 42 -0.66 6.50 -2.15
CA TYR A 42 -0.65 6.92 -0.75
C TYR A 42 -1.69 6.16 0.09
N LEU A 43 -2.92 6.05 -0.41
CA LEU A 43 -4.01 5.32 0.27
C LEU A 43 -3.64 3.83 0.45
N GLN A 44 -3.09 3.21 -0.59
CA GLN A 44 -2.66 1.82 -0.54
C GLN A 44 -1.53 1.62 0.48
N ARG A 45 -0.57 2.54 0.56
CA ARG A 45 0.49 2.48 1.56
C ARG A 45 -0.02 2.71 2.98
N SER A 46 -0.93 3.66 3.17
CA SER A 46 -1.52 3.94 4.48
C SER A 46 -2.36 2.75 4.98
N GLY A 47 -3.16 2.12 4.11
CA GLY A 47 -3.95 0.93 4.47
C GLY A 47 -3.09 -0.27 4.85
N LEU A 48 -2.00 -0.53 4.11
CA LEU A 48 -1.02 -1.57 4.43
C LEU A 48 -0.35 -1.36 5.79
N SER A 49 -0.07 -0.11 6.18
CA SER A 49 0.48 0.21 7.51
C SER A 49 -0.50 -0.16 8.62
N THR A 50 -1.74 0.28 8.51
CA THR A 50 -2.78 -0.04 9.50
C THR A 50 -3.03 -1.55 9.62
N LEU A 51 -2.97 -2.29 8.50
CA LEU A 51 -3.06 -3.75 8.52
C LEU A 51 -1.85 -4.40 9.21
N ALA A 52 -0.64 -3.90 8.98
CA ALA A 52 0.56 -4.41 9.62
C ALA A 52 0.52 -4.19 11.14
N ASP A 53 0.08 -3.01 11.58
CA ASP A 53 -0.08 -2.67 13.00
C ASP A 53 -1.13 -3.55 13.68
N GLY A 54 -2.30 -3.73 13.06
CA GLY A 54 -3.35 -4.62 13.59
C GLY A 54 -2.93 -6.08 13.64
N ALA A 55 -2.19 -6.55 12.62
CA ALA A 55 -1.63 -7.88 12.60
C ALA A 55 -0.57 -8.08 13.69
N ALA A 56 0.33 -7.11 13.89
CA ALA A 56 1.34 -7.15 14.95
C ALA A 56 0.69 -7.21 16.33
N LEU A 57 -0.33 -6.38 16.59
CA LEU A 57 -1.07 -6.38 17.86
C LEU A 57 -1.77 -7.73 18.12
N SER A 58 -2.48 -8.26 17.11
CA SER A 58 -3.13 -9.56 17.23
C SER A 58 -2.13 -10.71 17.42
N GLY A 59 -0.97 -10.63 16.78
CA GLY A 59 0.13 -11.57 16.97
C GLY A 59 0.74 -11.49 18.37
N ALA A 60 0.93 -10.29 18.91
CA ALA A 60 1.43 -10.09 20.27
C ALA A 60 0.43 -10.61 21.32
N ASP A 61 -0.86 -10.33 21.15
CA ASP A 61 -1.93 -10.80 22.06
C ASP A 61 -2.08 -12.33 22.03
N ALA A 62 -2.05 -12.92 20.84
CA ALA A 62 -2.09 -14.37 20.67
C ALA A 62 -0.80 -15.05 21.16
N GLY A 63 0.37 -14.42 20.99
CA GLY A 63 1.65 -14.91 21.49
C GLY A 63 1.76 -14.84 23.01
N ALA A 64 1.12 -13.86 23.64
CA ALA A 64 1.03 -13.72 25.10
C ALA A 64 0.00 -14.67 25.73
N THR A 65 -1.09 -14.94 25.02
CA THR A 65 -2.17 -15.86 25.44
C THR A 65 -1.91 -17.31 25.01
N GLY A 66 -0.89 -17.52 24.16
CA GLY A 66 -0.59 -18.76 23.46
C GLY A 66 0.08 -19.82 24.33
N ARG A 67 -0.71 -20.80 24.75
CA ARG A 67 -0.34 -22.20 25.06
C ARG A 67 0.77 -22.50 26.09
N SER A 68 1.42 -21.52 26.71
CA SER A 68 2.28 -21.77 27.89
C SER A 68 1.48 -21.84 29.21
N THR A 69 0.17 -21.54 29.18
CA THR A 69 -0.66 -21.48 30.41
C THR A 69 -1.56 -22.72 30.63
N TYR A 70 -1.70 -23.64 29.66
CA TYR A 70 -2.80 -24.64 29.73
C TYR A 70 -2.47 -26.11 29.42
N THR A 71 -1.22 -26.51 29.14
CA THR A 71 -0.99 -27.92 28.74
C THR A 71 0.22 -28.62 29.35
N GLU A 72 1.25 -27.91 29.79
CA GLU A 72 2.41 -28.55 30.42
C GLU A 72 2.99 -27.59 31.46
N GLY A 73 3.20 -28.05 32.69
CA GLY A 73 3.69 -27.20 33.78
C GLY A 73 4.93 -26.40 33.39
N VAL A 74 4.97 -25.14 33.83
CA VAL A 74 6.00 -24.14 33.53
C VAL A 74 7.42 -24.67 33.82
N PRO A 75 8.31 -24.81 32.82
CA PRO A 75 9.75 -24.88 33.06
C PRO A 75 10.24 -23.51 33.52
N ALA A 76 11.01 -23.49 34.60
CA ALA A 76 11.27 -22.31 35.43
C ALA A 76 12.26 -21.26 34.87
N ASP A 77 12.51 -21.15 33.56
CA ASP A 77 13.64 -20.30 33.09
C ASP A 77 13.43 -19.38 31.88
N ASP A 78 12.27 -19.35 31.22
CA ASP A 78 11.87 -18.22 30.35
C ASP A 78 10.50 -18.59 29.75
N LEU A 79 9.53 -17.69 29.73
CA LEU A 79 8.34 -17.85 28.90
C LEU A 79 8.58 -17.12 27.58
N PRO A 80 9.19 -17.75 26.56
CA PRO A 80 9.32 -17.14 25.25
C PRO A 80 7.91 -16.98 24.66
N VAL A 81 7.64 -15.81 24.09
CA VAL A 81 6.47 -15.59 23.22
C VAL A 81 6.39 -16.76 22.24
N ASP A 82 5.28 -17.52 22.27
CA ASP A 82 5.12 -18.67 21.39
C ASP A 82 5.00 -18.16 19.94
N ALA A 83 6.11 -18.29 19.20
CA ALA A 83 6.20 -17.82 17.83
C ALA A 83 5.24 -18.58 16.89
N ALA A 84 4.72 -19.74 17.28
CA ALA A 84 3.65 -20.43 16.55
C ALA A 84 2.29 -19.78 16.84
N ALA A 85 2.00 -19.47 18.11
CA ALA A 85 0.77 -18.77 18.50
C ALA A 85 0.70 -17.34 17.92
N ALA A 86 1.81 -16.61 17.93
CA ALA A 86 1.88 -15.27 17.33
C ALA A 86 1.62 -15.29 15.83
N ARG A 87 2.20 -16.27 15.10
CA ARG A 87 1.92 -16.46 13.67
C ARG A 87 0.46 -16.82 13.41
N ALA A 88 -0.10 -17.72 14.22
CA ALA A 88 -1.51 -18.11 14.10
C ALA A 88 -2.46 -16.93 14.36
N GLY A 89 -2.13 -16.05 15.30
CA GLY A 89 -2.86 -14.80 15.57
C GLY A 89 -2.85 -13.85 14.37
N VAL A 90 -1.66 -13.59 13.80
CA VAL A 90 -1.50 -12.79 12.58
C VAL A 90 -2.33 -13.36 11.42
N GLU A 91 -2.26 -14.67 11.18
CA GLU A 91 -3.02 -15.33 10.12
C GLU A 91 -4.53 -15.32 10.36
N ALA A 92 -4.97 -15.41 11.61
CA ALA A 92 -6.38 -15.29 11.97
C ALA A 92 -6.91 -13.88 11.71
N TYR A 93 -6.17 -12.85 12.12
CA TYR A 93 -6.51 -11.45 11.86
C TYR A 93 -6.62 -11.16 10.36
N LEU A 94 -5.61 -11.56 9.57
CA LEU A 94 -5.60 -11.34 8.12
C LEU A 94 -6.74 -12.06 7.38
N ARG A 95 -7.20 -13.21 7.90
CA ARG A 95 -8.40 -13.90 7.38
C ARG A 95 -9.69 -13.18 7.78
N GLN A 96 -9.78 -12.70 9.01
CA GLN A 96 -10.95 -11.98 9.51
C GLN A 96 -11.23 -10.70 8.72
N VAL A 97 -10.18 -9.92 8.44
CA VAL A 97 -10.28 -8.68 7.64
C VAL A 97 -10.25 -8.94 6.13
N ARG A 98 -10.15 -10.21 5.71
CA ARG A 98 -10.08 -10.64 4.31
C ARG A 98 -9.01 -9.91 3.50
N ALA A 99 -7.83 -9.69 4.10
CA ALA A 99 -6.74 -8.92 3.50
C ALA A 99 -6.29 -9.46 2.12
N HIS A 100 -6.46 -10.76 1.87
CA HIS A 100 -6.10 -11.40 0.59
C HIS A 100 -7.12 -11.13 -0.53
N GLU A 101 -8.37 -10.77 -0.19
CA GLU A 101 -9.38 -10.34 -1.16
C GLU A 101 -9.15 -8.89 -1.58
N GLU A 102 -8.76 -8.04 -0.62
CA GLU A 102 -8.47 -6.62 -0.85
C GLU A 102 -7.10 -6.40 -1.52
N TYR A 103 -6.11 -7.26 -1.20
CA TYR A 103 -4.76 -7.21 -1.76
C TYR A 103 -4.36 -8.55 -2.40
N PRO A 104 -4.72 -8.79 -3.68
CA PRO A 104 -4.28 -9.98 -4.41
C PRO A 104 -2.75 -10.05 -4.47
N GLY A 105 -2.16 -11.19 -4.06
CA GLY A 105 -0.70 -11.37 -4.05
C GLY A 105 0.02 -10.82 -2.81
N LEU A 106 -0.72 -10.47 -1.75
CA LEU A 106 -0.18 -10.11 -0.44
C LEU A 106 0.77 -11.18 0.09
N ARG A 107 1.98 -10.77 0.47
CA ARG A 107 2.97 -11.59 1.17
C ARG A 107 3.11 -11.12 2.61
N VAL A 108 3.19 -12.08 3.52
CA VAL A 108 3.27 -11.85 4.96
C VAL A 108 4.58 -12.45 5.47
N SER A 109 5.31 -11.69 6.28
CA SER A 109 6.48 -12.18 7.00
C SER A 109 6.40 -11.76 8.46
N VAL A 110 6.49 -12.73 9.36
CA VAL A 110 6.39 -12.53 10.82
C VAL A 110 7.71 -12.92 11.46
N ARG A 111 8.29 -12.01 12.23
CA ARG A 111 9.46 -12.26 13.07
C ARG A 111 9.09 -11.98 14.52
N VAL A 112 9.47 -12.90 15.41
CA VAL A 112 9.30 -12.74 16.85
C VAL A 112 10.68 -12.60 17.44
N ASP A 113 10.92 -11.52 18.16
CA ASP A 113 12.14 -11.33 18.93
C ASP A 113 11.86 -11.77 20.37
N ALA A 114 12.54 -12.85 20.77
CA ALA A 114 12.37 -13.45 22.10
C ALA A 114 13.05 -12.62 23.20
N ALA A 115 14.05 -11.79 22.87
CA ALA A 115 14.75 -10.99 23.86
C ALA A 115 13.92 -9.78 24.33
N THR A 116 13.04 -9.28 23.47
CA THR A 116 12.19 -8.10 23.71
C THR A 116 10.71 -8.43 23.77
N SER A 117 10.34 -9.70 23.59
CA SER A 117 8.94 -10.16 23.48
C SER A 117 8.14 -9.32 22.47
N SER A 118 8.77 -8.95 21.35
CA SER A 118 8.16 -8.15 20.29
C SER A 118 7.85 -9.01 19.06
N VAL A 119 6.70 -8.71 18.44
CA VAL A 119 6.24 -9.33 17.20
C VAL A 119 6.32 -8.27 16.09
N HIS A 120 7.19 -8.52 15.12
CA HIS A 120 7.34 -7.71 13.92
C HIS A 120 6.61 -8.37 12.76
N VAL A 121 5.71 -7.63 12.12
CA VAL A 121 4.96 -8.08 10.94
C VAL A 121 5.29 -7.18 9.78
N ARG A 122 5.80 -7.77 8.70
CA ARG A 122 6.01 -7.09 7.44
C ARG A 122 5.07 -7.65 6.38
N LEU A 123 4.25 -6.75 5.84
CA LEU A 123 3.31 -7.01 4.75
C LEU A 123 3.88 -6.42 3.46
N THR A 124 3.70 -7.11 2.34
CA THR A 124 4.11 -6.63 1.02
C THR A 124 3.03 -6.98 0.01
N ALA A 125 2.52 -5.99 -0.72
CA ALA A 125 1.52 -6.19 -1.76
C ALA A 125 1.97 -5.60 -3.10
N PRO A 126 1.49 -6.15 -4.23
CA PRO A 126 1.62 -5.49 -5.52
C PRO A 126 0.88 -4.14 -5.51
N LEU A 127 1.47 -3.12 -6.14
CA LEU A 127 0.84 -1.81 -6.31
C LEU A 127 0.14 -1.77 -7.66
N ASP A 128 -1.18 -1.71 -7.65
CA ASP A 128 -1.97 -1.57 -8.87
C ASP A 128 -2.25 -0.09 -9.11
N LEU A 129 -1.43 0.54 -9.96
CA LEU A 129 -1.56 1.95 -10.31
C LEU A 129 -2.60 2.10 -11.43
N PRO A 130 -3.64 2.94 -11.26
CA PRO A 130 -4.70 3.08 -12.24
C PRO A 130 -4.21 3.64 -13.59
N LEU A 131 -3.04 4.28 -13.64
CA LEU A 131 -2.40 4.74 -14.87
C LEU A 131 -1.02 4.10 -15.05
N ALA A 132 -0.92 3.22 -16.04
CA ALA A 132 0.33 2.61 -16.44
C ALA A 132 1.18 3.61 -17.27
N ILE A 133 2.36 3.98 -16.78
CA ILE A 133 3.33 4.78 -17.53
C ILE A 133 4.14 3.85 -18.45
N PRO A 134 4.19 4.10 -19.78
CA PRO A 134 5.04 3.33 -20.69
C PRO A 134 6.52 3.39 -20.26
N GLY A 135 7.09 2.24 -19.89
CA GLY A 135 8.48 2.12 -19.42
C GLY A 135 8.67 2.08 -17.91
N ALA A 136 7.61 2.19 -17.10
CA ALA A 136 7.67 1.91 -15.67
C ALA A 136 7.81 0.40 -15.41
N ALA A 137 8.50 0.03 -14.33
CA ALA A 137 8.66 -1.37 -13.94
C ALA A 137 7.28 -1.98 -13.63
N ALA A 138 6.94 -3.07 -14.32
CA ALA A 138 5.65 -3.75 -14.20
C ALA A 138 5.38 -4.32 -12.79
N ASP A 139 6.43 -4.53 -12.00
CA ASP A 139 6.37 -5.14 -10.67
C ASP A 139 6.66 -4.12 -9.56
N THR A 140 5.88 -3.05 -9.48
CA THR A 140 6.00 -2.10 -8.36
C THR A 140 5.32 -2.71 -7.12
N THR A 141 6.08 -2.95 -6.06
CA THR A 141 5.54 -3.47 -4.78
C THR A 141 5.59 -2.41 -3.70
N VAL A 142 4.57 -2.37 -2.84
CA VAL A 142 4.58 -1.56 -1.60
C VAL A 142 4.70 -2.48 -0.39
N ALA A 143 5.58 -2.13 0.54
CA ALA A 143 5.75 -2.82 1.80
C ALA A 143 5.40 -1.91 2.98
N ALA A 144 4.82 -2.50 4.02
CA ALA A 144 4.57 -1.87 5.31
C ALA A 144 5.04 -2.79 6.44
N GLU A 145 5.52 -2.20 7.52
CA GLU A 145 6.07 -2.90 8.69
C GLU A 145 5.32 -2.39 9.93
N GLY A 146 4.88 -3.32 10.78
CA GLY A 146 4.25 -3.05 12.06
C GLY A 146 4.94 -3.85 13.16
N GLU A 147 5.02 -3.28 14.36
CA GLU A 147 5.67 -3.88 15.52
C GLU A 147 4.78 -3.71 16.74
N ALA A 148 4.64 -4.78 17.52
CA ALA A 148 3.95 -4.75 18.80
C ALA A 148 4.73 -5.56 19.83
N SER A 149 4.93 -4.97 21.02
CA SER A 149 5.51 -5.67 22.17
C SER A 149 4.42 -6.08 23.15
N SER A 150 4.51 -7.30 23.67
CA SER A 150 3.66 -7.75 24.77
C SER A 150 4.36 -7.46 26.10
N LEU A 151 4.44 -6.18 26.47
CA LEU A 151 4.76 -5.80 27.84
C LEU A 151 3.42 -5.60 28.55
N VAL A 152 3.00 -6.58 29.34
CA VAL A 152 1.90 -6.41 30.29
C VAL A 152 2.39 -5.40 31.32
N GLY A 153 1.87 -4.17 31.25
CA GLY A 153 2.13 -3.15 32.26
C GLY A 153 1.62 -3.61 33.63
N GLU A 154 2.46 -3.43 34.65
CA GLU A 154 2.06 -3.52 36.06
C GLU A 154 1.12 -2.38 36.48
#